data_AF-T0V1Z3-F1
#
_entry.id   AF-T0V1Z3-F1
#
_cell.length_a   1.000
_cell.length_b   1.000
_cell.length_c   1.000
_cell.angle_alpha   90.00
_cell.angle_beta   90.00
_cell.angle_gamma   90.00
#
_symmetry.space_group_name_H-M   'P 1'
#
loop_
_entity.id
_entity.type
_entity.pdbx_description
1 polymer ?
#
loop_
_entity_poly.entity_id
_entity_poly.type
_entity_poly.pdbx_seq_one_letter_code
_entity_poly.pdbx_strand_id
1 'polypeptide(L)'
;MDKMLGGYQALQIRLLNGRLFQKLLSKEPDAQYRSEQGKILTILWKQELGCATATDIALATGLANNTLTSMVKKLAEQGLVTIQPCTQDKRKNIFL
;
A
#
# COMPACT_ATOMS: atom_id res chain seq x y z
N MET A 1 30.55 -13.18 -14.73
CA MET A 1 29.89 -11.88 -14.44
C MET A 1 28.38 -11.94 -14.76
N ASP A 2 27.68 -13.02 -14.40
CA ASP A 2 26.31 -13.29 -14.93
C ASP A 2 25.20 -13.35 -13.86
N LYS A 3 25.59 -13.38 -12.57
CA LYS A 3 24.64 -13.54 -11.44
C LYS A 3 23.81 -12.29 -11.11
N MET A 4 24.12 -11.12 -11.66
CA MET A 4 23.42 -9.86 -11.37
C MET A 4 22.30 -9.51 -12.36
N LEU A 5 22.16 -10.23 -13.48
CA LEU A 5 21.25 -9.85 -14.55
C LEU A 5 19.77 -9.98 -14.13
N GLY A 6 19.40 -11.11 -13.52
CA GLY A 6 18.01 -11.40 -13.17
C GLY A 6 17.43 -10.44 -12.12
N GLY A 7 18.17 -10.18 -11.03
CA GLY A 7 17.72 -9.25 -9.99
C GLY A 7 17.60 -7.80 -10.49
N TYR A 8 18.55 -7.37 -11.32
CA TYR A 8 18.51 -6.06 -11.96
C TYR A 8 17.32 -5.92 -12.92
N GLN A 9 17.09 -6.91 -13.79
CA GLN A 9 15.96 -6.90 -14.72
C GLN A 9 14.61 -6.93 -13.98
N ALA A 10 14.48 -7.75 -12.94
CA ALA A 10 13.28 -7.79 -12.10
C ALA A 10 13.02 -6.42 -11.44
N LEU A 11 14.07 -5.73 -10.97
CA LEU A 11 13.97 -4.38 -10.45
C LEU A 11 13.49 -3.40 -11.53
N GLN A 12 14.06 -3.45 -12.74
CA GLN A 12 13.66 -2.56 -13.85
C GLN A 12 12.19 -2.78 -14.24
N ILE A 13 11.74 -4.04 -14.34
CA ILE A 13 10.34 -4.38 -14.62
C ILE A 13 9.42 -3.80 -13.54
N ARG A 14 9.75 -3.99 -12.26
CA ARG A 14 8.97 -3.47 -11.14
C ARG A 14 8.86 -1.94 -11.20
N LEU A 15 9.97 -1.24 -11.44
CA LEU A 15 10.01 0.21 -11.52
C LEU A 15 9.23 0.75 -12.73
N LEU A 16 9.34 0.08 -13.89
CA LEU A 16 8.61 0.45 -15.10
C LEU A 16 7.10 0.25 -14.92
N ASN A 17 6.68 -0.89 -14.37
CA ASN A 17 5.28 -1.18 -14.10
C ASN A 17 4.68 -0.19 -13.11
N GLY A 18 5.40 0.18 -12.05
CA GLY A 18 4.93 1.20 -11.09
C GLY A 18 4.70 2.56 -11.76
N ARG A 19 5.63 3.01 -12.61
CA ARG A 19 5.48 4.27 -13.35
C ARG A 19 4.35 4.22 -14.37
N LEU A 20 4.22 3.12 -15.11
CA LEU A 20 3.16 2.95 -16.10
C LEU A 20 1.79 2.94 -15.42
N PHE A 21 1.65 2.18 -14.33
CA PHE A 21 0.40 2.12 -13.57
C PHE A 21 0.05 3.50 -12.98
N GLN A 22 1.01 4.22 -12.41
CA GLN A 22 0.78 5.59 -11.94
C GLN A 22 0.34 6.54 -13.05
N LYS A 23 0.91 6.41 -14.26
CA LYS A 23 0.56 7.23 -15.43
C LYS A 23 -0.85 6.92 -15.94
N LEU A 24 -1.30 5.68 -15.86
CA LEU A 24 -2.67 5.30 -16.20
C LEU A 24 -3.63 5.80 -15.14
N LEU A 25 -3.35 5.54 -13.86
CA LEU A 25 -4.17 5.96 -12.73
C LEU A 25 -4.37 7.49 -12.69
N SER A 26 -3.34 8.27 -13.05
CA SER A 26 -3.46 9.74 -13.11
C SER A 26 -4.39 10.28 -14.19
N LYS A 27 -4.83 9.43 -15.13
CA LYS A 27 -5.81 9.80 -16.15
C LYS A 27 -7.25 9.57 -15.67
N GLU A 28 -7.43 8.81 -14.61
CA GLU A 28 -8.74 8.53 -14.03
C GLU A 28 -9.09 9.67 -13.06
N PRO A 29 -10.11 10.51 -13.36
CA PRO A 29 -10.43 11.67 -12.54
C PRO A 29 -10.94 11.28 -11.14
N ASP A 30 -11.54 10.10 -11.02
CA ASP A 30 -12.07 9.57 -9.76
C ASP A 30 -10.99 8.89 -8.90
N ALA A 31 -9.78 8.70 -9.43
CA ALA A 31 -8.69 8.08 -8.69
C ALA A 31 -8.10 9.06 -7.66
N GLN A 32 -8.54 8.94 -6.42
CA GLN A 32 -8.09 9.79 -5.31
C GLN A 32 -6.77 9.35 -4.67
N TYR A 33 -6.19 8.23 -5.10
CA TYR A 33 -4.96 7.65 -4.53
C TYR A 33 -3.86 7.44 -5.56
N ARG A 34 -2.62 7.24 -5.09
CA ARG A 34 -1.46 6.88 -5.91
C ARG A 34 -1.28 5.36 -5.98
N SER A 35 -0.63 4.89 -7.04
CA SER A 35 -0.29 3.48 -7.29
C SER A 35 0.17 2.69 -6.06
N GLU A 36 1.11 3.21 -5.28
CA GLU A 36 1.59 2.56 -4.05
C GLU A 36 0.53 2.49 -2.95
N GLN A 37 -0.28 3.55 -2.77
CA GLN A 37 -1.41 3.52 -1.84
C GLN A 37 -2.47 2.49 -2.29
N GLY A 38 -2.61 2.25 -3.59
CA GLY A 38 -3.49 1.22 -4.14
C GLY A 38 -3.16 -0.20 -3.66
N LYS A 39 -1.89 -0.49 -3.32
CA LYS A 39 -1.51 -1.77 -2.73
C LYS A 39 -2.11 -1.97 -1.35
N ILE A 40 -2.14 -0.90 -0.54
CA ILE A 40 -2.75 -0.90 0.79
C ILE A 40 -4.26 -1.13 0.65
N LEU A 41 -4.93 -0.37 -0.23
CA LEU A 41 -6.36 -0.51 -0.49
C LEU A 41 -6.71 -1.92 -1.00
N THR A 42 -5.86 -2.51 -1.84
CA THR A 42 -6.07 -3.89 -2.33
C THR A 42 -6.01 -4.91 -1.20
N ILE A 43 -5.15 -4.72 -0.19
CA ILE A 43 -5.08 -5.63 0.95
C ILE A 43 -6.32 -5.50 1.82
N LEU A 44 -6.75 -4.27 2.12
CA LEU A 44 -7.98 -4.02 2.87
C LEU A 44 -9.19 -4.63 2.16
N TRP A 45 -9.29 -4.44 0.84
CA TRP A 45 -10.35 -5.02 0.02
C TRP A 45 -10.37 -6.56 0.02
N LYS A 46 -9.20 -7.20 0.09
CA LYS A 46 -9.09 -8.67 0.09
C LYS A 46 -9.37 -9.30 1.45
N GLN A 47 -9.33 -8.52 2.53
CA GLN A 47 -9.63 -9.01 3.86
C GLN A 47 -11.14 -9.16 4.01
N GLU A 48 -11.59 -10.29 4.57
CA GLU A 48 -13.02 -10.61 4.71
C GLU A 48 -13.78 -9.57 5.56
N LEU A 49 -13.10 -9.00 6.55
CA LEU A 49 -13.65 -7.95 7.42
C LEU A 49 -13.40 -6.53 6.90
N GLY A 50 -12.78 -6.38 5.73
CA GLY A 50 -12.37 -5.08 5.19
C GLY A 50 -11.29 -4.37 6.02
N CYS A 51 -10.67 -5.06 6.98
CA CYS A 51 -9.78 -4.45 7.95
C CYS A 51 -8.43 -5.17 8.05
N ALA A 52 -7.35 -4.43 8.33
CA ALA A 52 -6.03 -5.01 8.54
C ALA A 52 -5.21 -4.22 9.56
N THR A 53 -4.28 -4.88 10.25
CA THR A 53 -3.31 -4.18 11.11
C THR A 53 -2.14 -3.63 10.29
N ALA A 54 -1.39 -2.68 10.85
CA ALA A 54 -0.15 -2.20 10.24
C ALA A 54 0.83 -3.32 9.91
N THR A 55 0.92 -4.34 10.77
CA THR A 55 1.82 -5.47 10.56
C THR A 55 1.39 -6.31 9.36
N ASP A 56 0.10 -6.60 9.22
CA ASP A 56 -0.42 -7.40 8.11
C ASP A 56 -0.18 -6.69 6.77
N ILE A 57 -0.45 -5.38 6.74
CA ILE A 57 -0.23 -4.59 5.53
C ILE A 57 1.27 -4.51 5.22
N ALA A 58 2.13 -4.24 6.20
CA ALA A 58 3.57 -4.17 5.98
C ALA A 58 4.15 -5.49 5.45
N LEU A 59 3.71 -6.64 5.99
CA LEU A 59 4.10 -7.96 5.52
C LEU A 59 3.62 -8.22 4.09
N ALA A 60 2.38 -7.86 3.76
CA ALA A 60 1.81 -8.12 2.45
C ALA A 60 2.33 -7.16 1.36
N THR A 61 2.62 -5.89 1.68
CA THR A 61 3.15 -4.92 0.71
C THR A 61 4.67 -4.89 0.63
N GLY A 62 5.37 -5.41 1.66
CA GLY A 62 6.81 -5.23 1.84
C GLY A 62 7.22 -3.76 2.09
N LEU A 63 6.28 -2.92 2.57
CA LEU A 63 6.55 -1.51 2.87
C LEU A 63 7.21 -1.42 4.25
N ALA A 64 8.20 -0.52 4.37
CA ALA A 64 8.73 -0.16 5.67
C ALA A 64 7.66 0.55 6.51
N ASN A 65 7.66 0.32 7.83
CA ASN A 65 6.63 0.83 8.73
C ASN A 65 6.49 2.36 8.69
N ASN A 66 7.58 3.10 8.59
CA ASN A 66 7.56 4.56 8.48
C ASN A 66 6.82 5.03 7.21
N THR A 67 7.02 4.32 6.11
CA THR A 67 6.40 4.59 4.81
C THR A 67 4.92 4.26 4.87
N LEU A 68 4.58 3.08 5.42
CA LEU A 68 3.19 2.65 5.61
C LEU A 68 2.41 3.67 6.43
N THR A 69 2.93 4.07 7.60
CA THR A 69 2.28 5.08 8.46
C THR A 69 1.99 6.38 7.71
N SER A 70 2.96 6.88 6.94
CA SER A 70 2.76 8.10 6.15
C SER A 70 1.71 7.95 5.05
N MET A 71 1.64 6.79 4.38
CA MET A 71 0.69 6.52 3.30
C MET A 71 -0.73 6.34 3.82
N VAL A 72 -0.90 5.60 4.92
CA VAL A 72 -2.21 5.39 5.54
C VAL A 72 -2.75 6.69 6.12
N LYS A 73 -1.90 7.53 6.72
CA LYS A 73 -2.32 8.87 7.17
C LYS A 73 -2.90 9.69 6.02
N LYS A 74 -2.23 9.70 4.86
CA LYS A 74 -2.74 10.39 3.67
C LYS A 74 -4.04 9.79 3.15
N LEU A 75 -4.15 8.46 3.12
CA LEU A 75 -5.41 7.79 2.73
C LEU A 75 -6.56 8.18 3.68
N ALA A 76 -6.29 8.31 4.97
CA ALA A 76 -7.28 8.77 5.94
C ALA A 76 -7.66 10.24 5.78
N GLU A 77 -6.68 11.12 5.52
CA GLU A 77 -6.92 12.53 5.19
C GLU A 77 -7.75 12.69 3.90
N GLN A 78 -7.64 11.74 2.97
CA GLN A 78 -8.43 11.67 1.73
C GLN A 78 -9.81 11.02 1.93
N GLY A 79 -10.13 10.52 3.14
CA GLY A 79 -11.38 9.83 3.42
C GLY A 79 -11.49 8.43 2.82
N LEU A 80 -10.38 7.84 2.37
CA LEU A 80 -10.34 6.52 1.73
C LEU A 80 -10.13 5.37 2.72
N VAL A 81 -9.62 5.67 3.92
CA VAL A 81 -9.37 4.69 5.00
C VAL A 81 -9.70 5.32 6.35
N THR A 82 -10.27 4.55 7.26
CA THR A 82 -10.47 4.95 8.66
C THR A 82 -9.45 4.26 9.55
N ILE A 83 -8.89 5.00 10.51
CA ILE A 83 -7.96 4.47 11.53
C ILE A 83 -8.73 4.31 12.84
N GLN A 84 -8.75 3.09 13.38
CA GLN A 84 -9.35 2.80 14.68
C GLN A 84 -8.35 2.11 15.61
N PRO A 85 -8.35 2.42 16.92
CA PRO A 85 -7.57 1.65 17.89
C PRO A 85 -8.12 0.23 18.00
N CYS A 86 -7.23 -0.76 18.07
CA CYS A 86 -7.61 -2.15 18.25
C CYS A 86 -8.26 -2.34 19.64
N THR A 87 -9.37 -3.07 19.69
CA THR A 87 -10.11 -3.35 20.93
C THR A 87 -9.32 -4.24 21.88
N GLN A 88 -8.47 -5.12 21.37
CA GLN A 88 -7.62 -6.02 22.15
C GLN A 88 -6.32 -5.38 22.63
N ASP A 89 -5.73 -4.48 21.83
CA ASP A 89 -4.51 -3.76 22.17
C ASP A 89 -4.59 -2.31 21.69
N LYS A 90 -4.86 -1.39 22.63
CA LYS A 90 -5.01 0.05 22.33
C LYS A 90 -3.73 0.70 21.79
N ARG A 91 -2.57 0.03 21.83
CA ARG A 91 -1.33 0.48 21.21
C ARG A 91 -1.27 0.18 19.72
N LYS A 92 -2.16 -0.67 19.21
CA LYS A 92 -2.26 -1.05 17.79
C LYS A 92 -3.43 -0.35 17.14
N ASN A 93 -3.25 0.02 15.88
CA ASN A 93 -4.31 0.54 15.03
C ASN A 93 -4.74 -0.53 14.01
N ILE A 94 -6.04 -0.54 13.75
CA ILE A 94 -6.68 -1.26 12.66
C ILE A 94 -7.09 -0.22 11.62
N PHE A 95 -6.91 -0.57 10.35
CA PHE A 95 -7.28 0.24 9.21
C PHE A 95 -8.49 -0.39 8.53
N LEU A 96 -9.47 0.44 8.16
CA LEU A 96 -10.77 0.10 7.60
C LEU A 96 -10.99 0.85 6.29
#